data_AF-A0A5N5SZ91-F1
#
_entry.id   AF-A0A5N5SZ91-F1
#
_cell.length_a   1.000
_cell.length_b   1.000
_cell.length_c   1.000
_cell.angle_alpha   90.00
_cell.angle_beta   90.00
_cell.angle_gamma   90.00
#
_symmetry.space_group_name_H-M   'P 1'
#
loop_
_entity.id
_entity.type
_entity.pdbx_description
1 polymer ?
#
loop_
_entity_poly.entity_id
_entity_poly.type
_entity_poly.pdbx_seq_one_letter_code
_entity_poly.pdbx_strand_id
1 'polypeptide(L)'
;MFSYGNMFLKSLVLVFLLIQNTGLKVVKPVKPMPRVSLVVDSNRKNCSGGLPDGDQPPNRANTSAILILLYSNYYIIAIIQQSEYVADADKRREYVSGFTGSAGTAVILSDGQRALWTDGRYFLQADDQLDCNWILMRSGNDGVPTIAEWIISELGPGTIVSIDARLIGYDTWLSFGEDLSAHDIVLYPDQILDGNNLVDLQWNEDGRPAYSLDPIFTLAVEYTEWYDKIFDIKEKMDSNEGDVLVLTTLDEIAWTLNLRGSDIPFNPESFRLIQSYRHLV
;
A
#
# COMPACT_ATOMS: atom_id res chain seq x y z
N MET A 1 7.81 -43.88 -10.65
CA MET A 1 6.58 -43.38 -11.31
C MET A 1 5.53 -43.20 -10.22
N PHE A 2 5.25 -41.92 -9.90
CA PHE A 2 4.21 -41.38 -9.03
C PHE A 2 4.11 -41.82 -7.55
N SER A 3 4.28 -40.82 -6.65
CA SER A 3 3.41 -40.55 -5.48
C SER A 3 4.14 -40.21 -4.17
N TYR A 4 5.07 -39.25 -4.20
CA TYR A 4 5.45 -38.49 -2.98
C TYR A 4 5.24 -36.97 -3.11
N GLY A 5 5.03 -36.45 -4.33
CA GLY A 5 4.77 -35.02 -4.56
C GLY A 5 3.39 -34.53 -4.11
N ASN A 6 2.41 -35.42 -3.93
CA ASN A 6 1.04 -35.03 -3.58
C ASN A 6 0.76 -34.93 -2.07
N MET A 7 1.71 -35.35 -1.22
CA MET A 7 1.55 -35.27 0.24
C MET A 7 2.16 -34.00 0.82
N PHE A 8 3.20 -33.44 0.17
CA PHE A 8 3.83 -32.20 0.60
C PHE A 8 2.94 -30.96 0.42
N LEU A 9 2.12 -30.91 -0.64
CA LEU A 9 1.15 -29.81 -0.82
C LEU A 9 -0.02 -29.81 0.18
N LYS A 10 -0.24 -30.92 0.91
CA LYS A 10 -1.36 -31.01 1.87
C LYS A 10 -0.99 -30.61 3.29
N SER A 11 0.29 -30.49 3.61
CA SER A 11 0.76 -30.13 4.95
C SER A 11 1.24 -28.69 5.08
N LEU A 12 1.20 -27.90 3.99
CA LEU A 12 1.35 -26.45 4.04
C LEU A 12 -0.03 -25.79 4.24
N VAL A 13 -0.72 -26.18 5.32
CA VAL A 13 -1.93 -25.47 5.77
C VAL A 13 -1.46 -24.22 6.49
N LEU A 14 -1.33 -23.17 5.69
CA LEU A 14 -1.09 -21.79 6.09
C LEU A 14 -2.21 -21.38 7.06
N VAL A 15 -1.88 -21.32 8.35
CA VAL A 15 -2.80 -20.88 9.40
C VAL A 15 -3.00 -19.37 9.24
N PHE A 16 -4.04 -18.97 8.52
CA PHE A 16 -4.60 -17.62 8.58
C PHE A 16 -5.94 -17.69 9.32
N LEU A 17 -5.90 -17.39 10.61
CA LEU A 17 -7.07 -17.41 11.49
C LEU A 17 -7.70 -16.00 11.58
N LEU A 18 -8.84 -15.88 10.89
CA LEU A 18 -10.12 -15.31 11.33
C LEU A 18 -10.13 -13.96 12.07
N ILE A 19 -10.44 -12.90 11.32
CA ILE A 19 -11.27 -11.78 11.82
C ILE A 19 -12.52 -11.72 10.94
N GLN A 20 -13.56 -12.46 11.32
CA GLN A 20 -14.94 -12.21 10.86
C GLN A 20 -15.89 -12.36 12.04
N ASN A 21 -16.27 -11.23 12.62
CA ASN A 21 -17.62 -10.86 13.07
C ASN A 21 -17.52 -9.80 14.16
N THR A 22 -17.42 -8.54 13.74
CA THR A 22 -17.93 -7.43 14.55
C THR A 22 -19.03 -6.79 13.72
N GLY A 23 -20.27 -6.84 14.22
CA GLY A 23 -21.42 -6.22 13.58
C GLY A 23 -21.20 -4.73 13.38
N LEU A 24 -20.79 -4.36 12.17
CA LEU A 24 -20.47 -2.99 11.78
C LEU A 24 -21.74 -2.32 11.26
N LYS A 25 -22.20 -1.32 12.00
CA LYS A 25 -23.27 -0.44 11.55
C LYS A 25 -22.69 0.56 10.55
N VAL A 26 -23.28 0.62 9.37
CA VAL A 26 -23.05 1.66 8.37
C VAL A 26 -23.40 3.01 8.99
N VAL A 27 -22.38 3.84 9.23
CA VAL A 27 -22.55 5.22 9.71
C VAL A 27 -22.89 6.11 8.51
N LYS A 28 -23.94 6.92 8.64
CA LYS A 28 -24.43 7.83 7.59
C LYS A 28 -23.59 9.11 7.50
N PRO A 29 -23.60 9.81 6.34
CA PRO A 29 -22.71 10.94 6.06
C PRO A 29 -22.89 12.12 7.02
N VAL A 30 -21.76 12.71 7.44
CA VAL A 30 -21.71 14.00 8.13
C VAL A 30 -21.35 15.11 7.13
N LYS A 31 -21.96 16.29 7.30
CA LYS A 31 -21.89 17.46 6.41
C LYS A 31 -20.46 17.96 6.17
N PRO A 32 -20.19 18.63 5.02
CA PRO A 32 -18.88 19.21 4.73
C PRO A 32 -18.54 20.33 5.74
N MET A 33 -17.29 20.30 6.21
CA MET A 33 -16.71 21.29 7.13
C MET A 33 -15.90 22.35 6.37
N PRO A 34 -15.70 23.55 6.95
CA PRO A 34 -15.07 24.67 6.28
C PRO A 34 -13.54 24.53 6.22
N ARG A 35 -12.96 25.00 5.11
CA ARG A 35 -11.52 24.98 4.82
C ARG A 35 -10.70 25.68 5.89
N VAL A 36 -9.73 24.96 6.46
CA VAL A 36 -8.56 25.56 7.09
C VAL A 36 -7.54 25.80 5.97
N SER A 37 -6.95 26.98 5.93
CA SER A 37 -5.89 27.30 4.98
C SER A 37 -4.56 27.03 5.67
N LEU A 38 -3.87 25.97 5.24
CA LEU A 38 -2.50 25.70 5.66
C LEU A 38 -1.52 25.75 4.50
N VAL A 39 -0.29 26.07 4.87
CA VAL A 39 0.77 26.65 4.05
C VAL A 39 1.13 25.74 2.88
N VAL A 40 0.69 26.15 1.69
CA VAL A 40 1.10 25.61 0.40
C VAL A 40 2.63 25.69 0.32
N ASP A 41 3.31 24.59 0.00
CA ASP A 41 4.64 24.67 -0.63
C ASP A 41 4.43 25.34 -2.01
N SER A 42 4.38 26.67 -1.96
CA SER A 42 4.20 27.56 -3.11
C SER A 42 5.45 27.58 -4.01
N ASN A 43 6.48 26.79 -3.68
CA ASN A 43 7.76 26.76 -4.40
C ASN A 43 7.90 25.55 -5.33
N ARG A 44 6.81 24.87 -5.69
CA ARG A 44 6.84 23.91 -6.80
C ARG A 44 7.13 24.63 -8.11
N LYS A 45 8.17 24.19 -8.82
CA LYS A 45 8.58 24.85 -10.06
C LYS A 45 7.45 24.83 -11.09
N ASN A 46 7.28 25.92 -11.82
CA ASN A 46 6.32 26.04 -12.92
C ASN A 46 4.85 25.76 -12.54
N CYS A 47 4.48 25.93 -11.26
CA CYS A 47 3.09 25.99 -10.83
C CYS A 47 2.69 27.44 -10.59
N SER A 48 2.09 28.10 -11.59
CA SER A 48 1.48 29.41 -11.41
C SER A 48 0.25 29.29 -10.51
N GLY A 49 0.24 30.03 -9.40
CA GLY A 49 -0.79 29.90 -8.37
C GLY A 49 -2.21 29.99 -8.92
N GLY A 50 -2.97 28.90 -8.76
CA GLY A 50 -4.42 28.95 -8.62
C GLY A 50 -5.29 28.63 -9.83
N LEU A 51 -4.83 27.89 -10.85
CA LEU A 51 -5.76 27.33 -11.84
C LEU A 51 -5.97 25.82 -11.63
N PRO A 52 -7.15 25.40 -11.13
CA PRO A 52 -7.56 24.01 -11.29
C PRO A 52 -7.75 23.80 -12.79
N ASP A 53 -6.94 22.91 -13.37
CA ASP A 53 -7.00 22.47 -14.78
C ASP A 53 -6.43 23.39 -15.87
N GLY A 54 -5.76 24.51 -15.56
CA GLY A 54 -5.11 25.38 -16.56
C GLY A 54 -3.58 25.32 -16.55
N ASP A 55 -2.98 24.82 -17.64
CA ASP A 55 -1.54 24.76 -17.93
C ASP A 55 -0.67 23.97 -16.92
N GLN A 56 -0.92 22.65 -16.83
CA GLN A 56 0.07 21.74 -16.27
C GLN A 56 1.31 21.71 -17.19
N PRO A 57 2.54 21.73 -16.64
CA PRO A 57 3.73 21.48 -17.43
C PRO A 57 3.59 20.17 -18.24
N PRO A 58 4.00 20.15 -19.52
CA PRO A 58 3.74 19.04 -20.43
C PRO A 58 4.38 17.70 -20.01
N ASN A 59 5.30 17.74 -19.07
CA ASN A 59 5.98 16.58 -18.49
C ASN A 59 5.26 15.95 -17.29
N ARG A 60 4.09 16.47 -16.88
CA ARG A 60 3.33 16.01 -15.71
C ARG A 60 2.05 15.30 -16.12
N ALA A 61 1.75 14.19 -15.45
CA ALA A 61 0.49 13.48 -15.64
C ALA A 61 -0.63 14.25 -14.91
N ASN A 62 -1.64 14.75 -15.64
CA ASN A 62 -2.82 15.32 -14.98
C ASN A 62 -3.68 14.19 -14.41
N THR A 63 -3.64 14.04 -13.09
CA THR A 63 -4.34 12.95 -12.39
C THR A 63 -5.71 13.36 -11.85
N SER A 64 -6.11 14.61 -12.05
CA SER A 64 -7.33 15.18 -11.46
C SER A 64 -8.60 14.43 -11.87
N ALA A 65 -8.69 13.97 -13.11
CA ALA A 65 -9.84 13.20 -13.59
C ALA A 65 -9.99 11.83 -12.88
N ILE A 66 -8.88 11.11 -12.69
CA ILE A 66 -8.85 9.83 -11.96
C ILE A 66 -9.33 10.05 -10.52
N LEU A 67 -8.82 11.10 -9.88
CA LEU A 67 -9.16 11.37 -8.49
C LEU A 67 -10.62 11.83 -8.32
N ILE A 68 -11.19 12.57 -9.28
CA ILE A 68 -12.62 12.92 -9.28
C ILE A 68 -13.52 11.70 -9.20
N LEU A 69 -13.16 10.62 -9.91
CA LEU A 69 -13.91 9.37 -9.89
C LEU A 69 -13.74 8.60 -8.57
N LEU A 70 -12.58 8.72 -7.92
CA LEU A 70 -12.34 8.19 -6.58
C LEU A 70 -13.09 8.98 -5.49
N TYR A 71 -13.30 10.30 -5.66
CA TYR A 71 -13.96 11.19 -4.69
C TYR A 71 -15.46 10.95 -4.54
N SER A 72 -16.18 10.60 -5.61
CA SER A 72 -17.66 10.60 -5.59
C SER A 72 -18.26 9.56 -4.66
N ASN A 73 -17.46 8.65 -4.09
CA ASN A 73 -17.95 7.48 -3.38
C ASN A 73 -17.37 7.31 -1.95
N TYR A 74 -16.26 7.96 -1.54
CA TYR A 74 -15.51 7.56 -0.32
C TYR A 74 -14.86 8.71 0.48
N TYR A 75 -14.60 8.45 1.78
CA TYR A 75 -14.31 9.51 2.78
C TYR A 75 -12.86 10.02 2.85
N ILE A 76 -11.83 9.17 2.69
CA ILE A 76 -10.40 9.53 2.53
C ILE A 76 -9.68 8.28 1.98
N ILE A 77 -8.74 8.44 1.06
CA ILE A 77 -7.87 7.36 0.56
C ILE A 77 -6.41 7.70 0.89
N ALA A 78 -5.80 6.97 1.83
CA ALA A 78 -4.35 6.98 1.97
C ALA A 78 -3.75 5.79 1.22
N ILE A 79 -2.85 6.06 0.27
CA ILE A 79 -2.12 5.07 -0.50
C ILE A 79 -0.69 5.06 0.03
N ILE A 80 -0.44 4.10 0.90
CA ILE A 80 0.88 3.84 1.47
C ILE A 80 1.52 2.74 0.63
N GLN A 81 2.74 2.95 0.16
CA GLN A 81 3.50 1.93 -0.58
C GLN A 81 4.84 1.74 0.13
N GLN A 82 5.02 0.56 0.73
CA GLN A 82 6.18 0.28 1.58
C GLN A 82 7.35 -0.40 0.86
N SER A 83 7.10 -1.17 -0.20
CA SER A 83 8.16 -1.88 -0.92
C SER A 83 8.93 -0.95 -1.86
N GLU A 84 10.25 -1.10 -1.88
CA GLU A 84 11.16 -0.33 -2.75
C GLU A 84 10.89 -0.60 -4.24
N TYR A 85 10.65 -1.87 -4.60
CA TYR A 85 10.19 -2.26 -5.93
C TYR A 85 8.88 -3.03 -5.79
N VAL A 86 7.92 -2.68 -6.64
CA VAL A 86 6.61 -3.35 -6.71
C VAL A 86 6.35 -3.79 -8.14
N ALA A 87 5.51 -4.82 -8.28
CA ALA A 87 5.00 -5.22 -9.59
C ALA A 87 4.24 -4.06 -10.25
N ASP A 88 4.20 -4.02 -11.58
CA ASP A 88 3.50 -2.94 -12.30
C ASP A 88 2.02 -2.82 -11.90
N ALA A 89 1.37 -3.95 -11.64
CA ALA A 89 0.00 -4.01 -11.13
C ALA A 89 -0.15 -3.36 -9.75
N ASP A 90 0.91 -3.24 -8.94
CA ASP A 90 0.84 -2.69 -7.58
C ASP A 90 1.30 -1.22 -7.47
N LYS A 91 1.67 -0.59 -8.60
CA LYS A 91 2.08 0.83 -8.69
C LYS A 91 0.92 1.83 -8.54
N ARG A 92 0.04 1.61 -7.56
CA ARG A 92 -1.16 2.42 -7.31
C ARG A 92 -0.83 3.90 -7.10
N ARG A 93 0.24 4.19 -6.36
CA ARG A 93 0.72 5.56 -6.13
C ARG A 93 1.13 6.23 -7.43
N GLU A 94 1.86 5.54 -8.29
CA GLU A 94 2.24 6.05 -9.62
C GLU A 94 0.99 6.30 -10.47
N TYR A 95 0.04 5.37 -10.47
CA TYR A 95 -1.21 5.52 -11.20
C TYR A 95 -2.02 6.76 -10.77
N VAL A 96 -2.16 7.00 -9.46
CA VAL A 96 -2.96 8.14 -8.98
C VAL A 96 -2.25 9.47 -8.99
N SER A 97 -0.91 9.50 -9.03
CA SER A 97 -0.13 10.75 -8.84
C SER A 97 0.83 11.07 -9.98
N GLY A 98 1.17 10.10 -10.83
CA GLY A 98 2.25 10.18 -11.82
C GLY A 98 3.66 10.04 -11.24
N PHE A 99 3.81 9.94 -9.91
CA PHE A 99 5.13 9.85 -9.28
C PHE A 99 5.69 8.42 -9.27
N THR A 100 6.86 8.26 -9.89
CA THR A 100 7.52 6.98 -10.19
C THR A 100 8.68 6.62 -9.23
N GLY A 101 8.99 7.46 -8.23
CA GLY A 101 10.12 7.22 -7.32
C GLY A 101 9.93 5.98 -6.44
N SER A 102 11.00 5.32 -5.98
CA SER A 102 10.83 4.08 -5.20
C SER A 102 10.19 4.26 -3.81
N ALA A 103 10.24 5.48 -3.25
CA ALA A 103 9.71 5.77 -1.92
C ALA A 103 8.73 6.95 -1.94
N GLY A 104 7.56 6.76 -1.33
CA GLY A 104 6.65 7.85 -1.05
C GLY A 104 5.23 7.40 -0.73
N THR A 105 4.51 8.24 0.00
CA THR A 105 3.14 8.00 0.46
C THR A 105 2.22 9.09 -0.07
N ALA A 106 1.16 8.70 -0.76
CA ALA A 106 0.15 9.62 -1.26
C ALA A 106 -1.08 9.60 -0.34
N VAL A 107 -1.57 10.76 0.06
CA VAL A 107 -2.83 10.90 0.80
C VAL A 107 -3.76 11.80 0.02
N ILE A 108 -5.00 11.32 -0.16
CA ILE A 108 -6.04 11.97 -0.95
C ILE A 108 -7.27 12.10 -0.05
N LEU A 109 -7.68 13.34 0.22
CA LEU A 109 -8.86 13.67 1.03
C LEU A 109 -10.10 13.77 0.15
N SER A 110 -11.28 13.61 0.75
CA SER A 110 -12.57 13.64 0.02
C SER A 110 -12.93 14.99 -0.60
N ASP A 111 -12.32 16.08 -0.15
CA ASP A 111 -12.53 17.43 -0.69
C ASP A 111 -11.63 17.75 -1.90
N GLY A 112 -10.80 16.80 -2.32
CA GLY A 112 -9.88 16.93 -3.44
C GLY A 112 -8.47 17.34 -3.08
N GLN A 113 -8.20 17.63 -1.80
CA GLN A 113 -6.84 17.90 -1.34
C GLN A 113 -6.00 16.63 -1.40
N ARG A 114 -4.75 16.78 -1.86
CA ARG A 114 -3.84 15.65 -2.07
C ARG A 114 -2.40 16.04 -1.81
N ALA A 115 -1.73 15.21 -1.05
CA ALA A 115 -0.35 15.42 -0.64
C ALA A 115 0.47 14.15 -0.85
N LEU A 116 1.72 14.32 -1.26
CA LEU A 116 2.68 13.22 -1.42
C LEU A 116 3.92 13.48 -0.59
N TRP A 117 4.19 12.59 0.36
CA TRP A 117 5.42 12.54 1.13
C TRP A 117 6.46 11.70 0.41
N THR A 118 7.67 12.21 0.29
CA THR A 118 8.83 11.44 -0.19
C THR A 118 10.10 11.95 0.49
N ASP A 119 11.21 11.24 0.34
CA ASP A 119 12.50 11.60 0.94
C ASP A 119 13.41 12.38 -0.05
N GLY A 120 14.56 12.85 0.48
CA GLY A 120 15.49 13.72 -0.24
C GLY A 120 15.99 13.21 -1.59
N ARG A 121 15.96 11.90 -1.84
CA ARG A 121 16.35 11.31 -3.13
C ARG A 121 15.40 11.73 -4.26
N TYR A 122 14.15 11.99 -3.92
CA TYR A 122 13.06 12.15 -4.88
C TYR A 122 12.44 13.54 -4.93
N PHE A 123 12.95 14.49 -4.14
CA PHE A 123 12.45 15.86 -4.07
C PHE A 123 12.34 16.58 -5.43
N LEU A 124 13.33 16.41 -6.31
CA LEU A 124 13.31 17.02 -7.64
C LEU A 124 12.40 16.24 -8.59
N GLN A 125 12.48 14.90 -8.55
CA GLN A 125 11.65 14.02 -9.37
C GLN A 125 10.16 14.21 -9.09
N ALA A 126 9.77 14.27 -7.81
CA ALA A 126 8.39 14.51 -7.41
C ALA A 126 7.90 15.89 -7.86
N ASP A 127 8.74 16.92 -7.77
CA ASP A 127 8.39 18.25 -8.27
C ASP A 127 8.22 18.25 -9.80
N ASP A 128 9.00 17.46 -10.54
CA ASP A 128 8.89 17.38 -11.99
C ASP A 128 7.74 16.49 -12.48
N GLN A 129 7.30 15.50 -11.71
CA GLN A 129 6.30 14.50 -12.14
C GLN A 129 4.87 14.77 -11.66
N LEU A 130 4.70 15.26 -10.43
CA LEU A 130 3.38 15.50 -9.86
C LEU A 130 2.69 16.67 -10.57
N ASP A 131 1.39 16.60 -10.83
CA ASP A 131 0.64 17.78 -11.28
C ASP A 131 0.56 18.87 -10.18
N CYS A 132 0.29 20.12 -10.55
CA CYS A 132 0.30 21.27 -9.65
C CYS A 132 -0.80 21.26 -8.57
N ASN A 133 -1.74 20.32 -8.61
CA ASN A 133 -2.74 20.17 -7.58
C ASN A 133 -2.25 19.30 -6.41
N TRP A 134 -1.07 18.66 -6.55
CA TRP A 134 -0.43 17.91 -5.47
C TRP A 134 0.45 18.80 -4.61
N ILE A 135 0.25 18.69 -3.30
CA ILE A 135 1.15 19.23 -2.28
C ILE A 135 2.33 18.26 -2.14
N LEU A 136 3.53 18.73 -2.45
CA LEU A 136 4.75 17.93 -2.25
C LEU A 136 5.26 18.12 -0.82
N MET A 137 5.23 17.07 -0.04
CA MET A 137 5.72 17.04 1.33
C MET A 137 7.15 16.47 1.37
N ARG A 138 8.13 17.34 1.62
CA ARG A 138 9.56 17.00 1.60
C ARG A 138 9.99 16.41 2.95
N SER A 139 9.73 15.11 3.15
CA SER A 139 9.95 14.43 4.43
C SER A 139 11.37 14.62 4.96
N GLY A 140 11.49 14.91 6.25
CA GLY A 140 12.76 15.16 6.93
C GLY A 140 13.24 16.62 6.89
N ASN A 141 12.56 17.50 6.15
CA ASN A 141 12.80 18.94 6.25
C ASN A 141 12.06 19.54 7.46
N ASP A 142 12.66 20.56 8.07
CA ASP A 142 12.06 21.29 9.17
C ASP A 142 10.70 21.89 8.78
N GLY A 143 9.70 21.72 9.65
CA GLY A 143 8.34 22.26 9.47
C GLY A 143 7.44 21.46 8.54
N VAL A 144 7.90 20.34 7.96
CA VAL A 144 7.02 19.43 7.22
C VAL A 144 6.29 18.52 8.21
N PRO A 145 4.94 18.53 8.25
CA PRO A 145 4.20 17.67 9.16
C PRO A 145 4.35 16.20 8.78
N THR A 146 4.23 15.33 9.77
CA THR A 146 3.96 13.91 9.54
C THR A 146 2.60 13.73 8.86
N ILE A 147 2.37 12.54 8.30
CA ILE A 147 1.12 12.23 7.63
C ILE A 147 -0.06 12.34 8.62
N ALA A 148 0.11 11.85 9.84
CA ALA A 148 -0.92 11.90 10.88
C ALA A 148 -1.25 13.36 11.25
N GLU A 149 -0.23 14.18 11.51
CA GLU A 149 -0.40 15.60 11.84
C GLU A 149 -1.13 16.36 10.72
N TRP A 150 -0.79 16.10 9.45
CA TRP A 150 -1.47 16.73 8.33
C TRP A 150 -2.94 16.30 8.23
N ILE A 151 -3.23 15.00 8.37
CA ILE A 151 -4.61 14.51 8.38
C ILE A 151 -5.40 15.15 9.53
N ILE A 152 -4.82 15.22 10.73
CA ILE A 152 -5.45 15.85 11.90
C ILE A 152 -5.68 17.35 11.68
N SER A 153 -4.77 18.05 11.00
CA SER A 153 -4.93 19.48 10.73
C SER A 153 -5.99 19.77 9.67
N GLU A 154 -6.19 18.85 8.72
CA GLU A 154 -7.16 19.01 7.63
C GLU A 154 -8.55 18.43 7.96
N LEU A 155 -8.63 17.45 8.86
CA LEU A 155 -9.88 16.76 9.19
C LEU A 155 -10.44 17.19 10.56
N GLY A 156 -11.77 17.22 10.63
CA GLY A 156 -12.49 17.50 11.89
C GLY A 156 -12.82 16.23 12.70
N PRO A 157 -13.22 16.41 13.97
CA PRO A 157 -13.79 15.35 14.80
C PRO A 157 -14.93 14.59 14.11
N GLY A 158 -14.98 13.27 14.29
CA GLY A 158 -16.00 12.38 13.74
C GLY A 158 -15.79 11.99 12.27
N THR A 159 -14.63 12.29 11.69
CA THR A 159 -14.25 11.86 10.34
C THR A 159 -13.70 10.44 10.34
N ILE A 160 -13.75 9.79 9.17
CA ILE A 160 -13.26 8.42 8.97
C ILE A 160 -12.12 8.47 7.95
N VAL A 161 -10.97 7.93 8.33
CA VAL A 161 -9.81 7.74 7.46
C VAL A 161 -9.75 6.26 7.06
N SER A 162 -9.81 5.99 5.75
CA SER A 162 -9.75 4.63 5.22
C SER A 162 -8.37 4.33 4.63
N ILE A 163 -7.78 3.20 5.03
CA ILE A 163 -6.48 2.73 4.53
C ILE A 163 -6.59 1.23 4.24
N ASP A 164 -6.04 0.78 3.12
CA ASP A 164 -5.87 -0.65 2.87
C ASP A 164 -4.87 -1.23 3.87
N ALA A 165 -5.39 -1.98 4.85
CA ALA A 165 -4.60 -2.53 5.95
C ALA A 165 -3.51 -3.52 5.48
N ARG A 166 -3.57 -4.01 4.23
CA ARG A 166 -2.53 -4.86 3.64
C ARG A 166 -1.28 -4.08 3.22
N LEU A 167 -1.38 -2.76 3.09
CA LEU A 167 -0.34 -1.89 2.56
C LEU A 167 0.40 -1.07 3.64
N ILE A 168 0.09 -1.33 4.91
CA ILE A 168 0.63 -0.60 6.05
C ILE A 168 1.09 -1.58 7.12
N GLY A 169 2.27 -1.32 7.67
CA GLY A 169 2.88 -2.13 8.72
C GLY A 169 2.07 -2.08 10.01
N TYR A 170 2.10 -3.16 10.79
CA TYR A 170 1.32 -3.30 12.02
C TYR A 170 1.56 -2.18 13.03
N ASP A 171 2.83 -1.88 13.35
CA ASP A 171 3.16 -0.82 14.30
C ASP A 171 2.75 0.56 13.80
N THR A 172 2.90 0.80 12.49
CA THR A 172 2.42 2.04 11.86
C THR A 172 0.91 2.15 11.98
N TRP A 173 0.16 1.07 11.71
CA TRP A 173 -1.30 1.06 11.87
C TRP A 173 -1.73 1.40 13.30
N LEU A 174 -1.09 0.80 14.31
CA LEU A 174 -1.39 1.06 15.71
C LEU A 174 -1.12 2.52 16.09
N SER A 175 0.09 3.02 15.80
CA SER A 175 0.46 4.41 16.08
C SER A 175 -0.49 5.39 15.39
N PHE A 176 -0.82 5.14 14.12
CA PHE A 176 -1.72 6.00 13.35
C PHE A 176 -3.15 5.97 13.92
N GLY A 177 -3.61 4.80 14.36
CA GLY A 177 -4.91 4.65 15.03
C GLY A 177 -4.96 5.41 16.34
N GLU A 178 -3.91 5.35 17.17
CA GLU A 178 -3.80 6.10 18.42
C GLU A 178 -3.82 7.61 18.16
N ASP A 179 -2.97 8.11 17.26
CA ASP A 179 -2.85 9.54 16.92
C ASP A 179 -4.18 10.13 16.42
N LEU A 180 -4.86 9.41 15.52
CA LEU A 180 -6.14 9.83 14.95
C LEU A 180 -7.27 9.76 15.99
N SER A 181 -7.32 8.70 16.80
CA SER A 181 -8.38 8.52 17.80
C SER A 181 -8.35 9.59 18.90
N ALA A 182 -7.16 10.12 19.22
CA ALA A 182 -6.99 11.23 20.16
C ALA A 182 -7.69 12.53 19.70
N HIS A 183 -8.05 12.62 18.41
CA HIS A 183 -8.71 13.76 17.78
C HIS A 183 -10.12 13.42 17.27
N ASP A 184 -10.73 12.35 17.80
CA ASP A 184 -12.04 11.82 17.38
C ASP A 184 -12.08 11.43 15.88
N ILE A 185 -10.93 11.10 15.28
CA ILE A 185 -10.85 10.59 13.91
C ILE A 185 -10.74 9.07 13.96
N VAL A 186 -11.56 8.38 13.16
CA VAL A 186 -11.61 6.92 13.16
C VAL A 186 -10.76 6.39 12.01
N LEU A 187 -9.70 5.66 12.34
CA LEU A 187 -8.97 4.84 11.37
C LEU A 187 -9.78 3.57 11.08
N TYR A 188 -10.02 3.30 9.80
CA TYR A 188 -10.84 2.18 9.36
C TYR A 188 -10.13 1.39 8.25
N PRO A 189 -10.11 0.04 8.30
CA PRO A 189 -9.54 -0.75 7.23
C PRO A 189 -10.44 -0.64 6.00
N ASP A 190 -9.83 -0.38 4.85
CA ASP A 190 -10.53 -0.39 3.57
C ASP A 190 -11.10 -1.80 3.33
N GLN A 191 -12.40 -1.95 3.57
CA GLN A 191 -13.17 -3.18 3.32
C GLN A 191 -14.14 -2.97 2.16
N ILE A 192 -13.91 -1.96 1.31
CA ILE A 192 -15.01 -1.21 0.74
C ILE A 192 -15.88 -2.00 -0.24
N LEU A 193 -15.34 -2.93 -1.03
CA LEU A 193 -16.16 -3.81 -1.89
C LEU A 193 -15.42 -5.12 -2.16
N ASP A 194 -15.87 -6.22 -1.55
CA ASP A 194 -15.33 -7.58 -1.74
C ASP A 194 -13.81 -7.74 -1.51
N GLY A 195 -13.19 -6.86 -0.72
CA GLY A 195 -11.75 -6.89 -0.41
C GLY A 195 -10.83 -6.24 -1.46
N ASN A 196 -11.39 -5.47 -2.39
CA ASN A 196 -10.61 -4.73 -3.39
C ASN A 196 -10.21 -3.33 -2.90
N ASN A 197 -9.00 -2.89 -3.27
CA ASN A 197 -8.51 -1.55 -2.99
C ASN A 197 -9.28 -0.51 -3.83
N LEU A 198 -9.60 0.65 -3.25
CA LEU A 198 -10.32 1.71 -3.97
C LEU A 198 -9.69 2.15 -5.28
N VAL A 199 -8.35 2.23 -5.32
CA VAL A 199 -7.62 2.61 -6.54
C VAL A 199 -7.84 1.58 -7.64
N ASP A 200 -7.93 0.30 -7.26
CA ASP A 200 -8.11 -0.81 -8.21
C ASP A 200 -9.45 -0.73 -8.91
N LEU A 201 -10.51 -0.24 -8.25
CA LEU A 201 -11.83 -0.10 -8.86
C LEU A 201 -11.78 0.78 -10.11
N GLN A 202 -11.08 1.91 -10.03
CA GLN A 202 -10.90 2.79 -11.18
C GLN A 202 -9.79 2.29 -12.12
N TRP A 203 -8.67 1.82 -11.58
CA TRP A 203 -7.53 1.40 -12.40
C TRP A 203 -7.82 0.18 -13.26
N ASN A 204 -8.66 -0.75 -12.77
CA ASN A 204 -9.06 -1.91 -13.56
C ASN A 204 -9.81 -1.49 -14.84
N GLU A 205 -10.67 -0.47 -14.77
CA GLU A 205 -11.36 0.09 -15.94
C GLU A 205 -10.38 0.79 -16.90
N ASP A 206 -9.37 1.46 -16.34
CA ASP A 206 -8.32 2.17 -17.11
C ASP A 206 -7.18 1.25 -17.60
N GLY A 207 -7.33 -0.07 -17.45
CA GLY A 207 -6.40 -1.06 -18.00
C GLY A 207 -5.19 -1.36 -17.11
N ARG A 208 -5.41 -1.52 -15.80
CA ARG A 208 -4.40 -1.98 -14.84
C ARG A 208 -3.58 -3.16 -15.40
N PRO A 209 -2.23 -3.10 -15.35
CA PRO A 209 -1.40 -4.21 -15.80
C PRO A 209 -1.75 -5.52 -15.09
N ALA A 210 -1.76 -6.62 -15.84
CA ALA A 210 -1.90 -7.93 -15.24
C ALA A 210 -0.64 -8.29 -14.43
N TYR A 211 -0.81 -9.07 -13.38
CA TYR A 211 0.33 -9.69 -12.68
C TYR A 211 1.09 -10.62 -13.61
N SER A 212 2.40 -10.76 -13.38
CA SER A 212 3.19 -11.78 -14.06
C SER A 212 2.61 -13.18 -13.77
N LEU A 213 2.67 -14.04 -14.78
CA LEU A 213 2.34 -15.45 -14.67
C LEU A 213 3.58 -16.31 -14.92
N ASP A 214 4.76 -15.73 -14.74
CA ASP A 214 6.03 -16.43 -14.90
C ASP A 214 6.11 -17.62 -13.93
N PRO A 215 6.69 -18.74 -14.37
CA PRO A 215 6.78 -19.92 -13.52
C PRO A 215 7.78 -19.69 -12.39
N ILE A 216 7.36 -20.04 -11.18
CA ILE A 216 8.26 -20.20 -10.03
C ILE A 216 9.16 -21.41 -10.28
N PHE A 217 10.44 -21.29 -9.95
CA PHE A 217 11.39 -22.39 -10.04
C PHE A 217 12.13 -22.60 -8.73
N THR A 218 12.58 -23.84 -8.52
CA THR A 218 13.39 -24.22 -7.36
C THR A 218 14.87 -23.97 -7.64
N LEU A 219 15.60 -23.43 -6.69
CA LEU A 219 17.05 -23.37 -6.75
C LEU A 219 17.65 -24.75 -6.43
N ALA A 220 18.60 -25.21 -7.26
CA ALA A 220 19.17 -26.53 -7.11
C ALA A 220 19.92 -26.70 -5.78
N VAL A 221 19.89 -27.92 -5.26
CA VAL A 221 20.46 -28.29 -3.96
C VAL A 221 21.98 -28.15 -3.86
N GLU A 222 22.67 -28.15 -5.00
CA GLU A 222 24.10 -27.82 -5.08
C GLU A 222 24.41 -26.38 -4.63
N TYR A 223 23.44 -25.46 -4.70
CA TYR A 223 23.57 -24.09 -4.21
C TYR A 223 23.11 -23.96 -2.76
N THR A 224 21.99 -24.58 -2.39
CA THR A 224 21.40 -24.48 -1.05
C THR A 224 20.33 -25.54 -0.83
N GLU A 225 20.14 -25.97 0.43
CA GLU A 225 19.10 -26.90 0.86
C GLU A 225 18.02 -26.19 1.68
N TRP A 226 16.75 -26.59 1.53
CA TRP A 226 15.62 -25.96 2.23
C TRP A 226 15.27 -26.70 3.53
N TYR A 227 15.53 -28.01 3.59
CA TYR A 227 15.17 -28.85 4.72
C TYR A 227 15.90 -28.43 6.00
N ASP A 228 17.21 -28.20 5.90
CA ASP A 228 18.04 -27.77 7.03
C ASP A 228 17.59 -26.40 7.55
N LYS A 229 17.19 -25.48 6.66
CA LYS A 229 16.66 -24.16 7.06
C LYS A 229 15.37 -24.29 7.87
N ILE A 230 14.45 -25.13 7.43
CA ILE A 230 13.20 -25.39 8.16
C ILE A 230 13.49 -26.04 9.51
N PHE A 231 14.49 -26.93 9.58
CA PHE A 231 14.90 -27.53 10.84
C PHE A 231 15.48 -26.49 11.81
N ASP A 232 16.38 -25.64 11.34
CA ASP A 232 16.98 -24.55 12.13
C ASP A 232 15.92 -23.55 12.62
N ILE A 233 14.97 -23.18 11.74
CA ILE A 233 13.83 -22.32 12.10
C ILE A 233 13.02 -22.96 13.21
N LYS A 234 12.71 -24.26 13.12
CA LYS A 234 11.93 -24.97 14.14
C LYS A 234 12.66 -25.04 15.48
N GLU A 235 13.95 -25.39 15.49
CA GLU A 235 14.74 -25.39 16.72
C GLU A 235 14.73 -24.00 17.37
N LYS A 236 14.80 -22.95 16.56
CA LYS A 236 14.70 -21.58 17.06
C LYS A 236 13.32 -21.25 17.61
N MET A 237 12.25 -21.67 16.94
CA MET A 237 10.87 -21.51 17.43
C MET A 237 10.69 -22.22 18.78
N ASP A 238 11.14 -23.46 18.90
CA ASP A 238 11.05 -24.25 20.13
C ASP A 238 11.81 -23.57 21.29
N SER A 239 13.02 -23.05 21.01
CA SER A 239 13.81 -22.33 22.00
C SER A 239 13.22 -20.99 22.46
N ASN A 240 12.30 -20.42 21.68
CA ASN A 240 11.59 -19.18 21.98
C ASN A 240 10.13 -19.41 22.39
N GLU A 241 9.72 -20.66 22.64
CA GLU A 241 8.34 -21.03 22.99
C GLU A 241 7.30 -20.53 21.95
N GLY A 242 7.69 -20.50 20.67
CA GLY A 242 6.85 -20.01 19.58
C GLY A 242 6.06 -21.12 18.90
N ASP A 243 4.72 -21.03 18.91
CA ASP A 243 3.85 -22.01 18.26
C ASP A 243 3.74 -21.82 16.74
N VAL A 244 3.84 -20.57 16.27
CA VAL A 244 3.60 -20.19 14.87
C VAL A 244 4.60 -19.11 14.43
N LEU A 245 5.15 -19.29 13.23
CA LEU A 245 5.92 -18.27 12.52
C LEU A 245 5.15 -17.84 11.27
N VAL A 246 4.94 -16.54 11.12
CA VAL A 246 4.31 -15.94 9.94
C VAL A 246 5.39 -15.23 9.12
N LEU A 247 5.72 -15.78 7.96
CA LEU A 247 6.61 -15.14 7.00
C LEU A 247 5.79 -14.27 6.05
N THR A 248 6.10 -12.98 5.97
CA THR A 248 5.35 -12.01 5.16
C THR A 248 6.18 -11.39 4.05
N THR A 249 7.51 -11.39 4.16
CA THR A 249 8.39 -10.84 3.13
C THR A 249 8.74 -11.91 2.09
N LEU A 250 8.79 -11.51 0.81
CA LEU A 250 8.96 -12.45 -0.30
C LEU A 250 10.35 -13.11 -0.31
N ASP A 251 11.37 -12.36 0.09
CA ASP A 251 12.76 -12.82 0.22
C ASP A 251 12.91 -13.92 1.29
N GLU A 252 12.31 -13.76 2.47
CA GLU A 252 12.31 -14.77 3.52
C GLU A 252 11.62 -16.06 3.06
N ILE A 253 10.47 -15.94 2.39
CA ILE A 253 9.74 -17.09 1.85
C ILE A 253 10.56 -17.79 0.76
N ALA A 254 11.10 -17.02 -0.20
CA ALA A 254 11.94 -17.51 -1.29
C ALA A 254 13.19 -18.23 -0.78
N TRP A 255 13.85 -17.65 0.23
CA TRP A 255 15.04 -18.21 0.85
C TRP A 255 14.72 -19.48 1.63
N THR A 256 13.66 -19.46 2.44
CA THR A 256 13.26 -20.59 3.29
C THR A 256 12.89 -21.81 2.47
N LEU A 257 12.17 -21.61 1.35
CA LEU A 257 11.65 -22.69 0.51
C LEU A 257 12.54 -23.03 -0.69
N ASN A 258 13.69 -22.37 -0.85
CA ASN A 258 14.53 -22.44 -2.05
C ASN A 258 13.77 -22.17 -3.36
N LEU A 259 12.80 -21.26 -3.32
CA LEU A 259 12.02 -20.85 -4.48
C LEU A 259 12.55 -19.53 -5.05
N ARG A 260 12.39 -19.34 -6.35
CA ARG A 260 12.72 -18.11 -7.07
C ARG A 260 11.63 -17.82 -8.10
N GLY A 261 11.46 -16.55 -8.40
CA GLY A 261 10.46 -16.05 -9.35
C GLY A 261 10.92 -14.77 -10.03
N SER A 262 10.04 -14.16 -10.81
CA SER A 262 10.35 -12.96 -11.60
C SER A 262 9.20 -11.96 -11.65
N ASP A 263 8.28 -12.00 -10.68
CA ASP A 263 7.06 -11.19 -10.69
C ASP A 263 7.31 -9.69 -10.56
N ILE A 264 8.43 -9.30 -9.95
CA ILE A 264 8.91 -7.94 -9.76
C ILE A 264 10.26 -7.81 -10.49
N PRO A 265 10.40 -6.84 -11.41
CA PRO A 265 11.66 -6.61 -12.10
C PRO A 265 12.84 -6.45 -11.14
N PHE A 266 13.97 -7.07 -11.49
CA PHE A 266 15.22 -7.04 -10.72
C PHE A 266 15.19 -7.75 -9.34
N ASN A 267 14.06 -8.35 -8.95
CA ASN A 267 13.90 -9.06 -7.68
C ASN A 267 13.63 -10.56 -7.94
N PRO A 268 14.66 -11.43 -7.98
CA PRO A 268 14.50 -12.85 -8.33
C PRO A 268 13.79 -13.69 -7.25
N GLU A 269 13.40 -13.07 -6.16
CA GLU A 269 12.69 -13.66 -5.02
C GLU A 269 11.20 -13.33 -5.05
N SER A 270 10.76 -12.58 -6.06
CA SER A 270 9.38 -12.15 -6.19
C SER A 270 8.53 -13.19 -6.90
N PHE A 271 7.53 -13.69 -6.20
CA PHE A 271 6.48 -14.51 -6.78
C PHE A 271 5.19 -14.34 -5.99
N ARG A 272 4.07 -14.38 -6.68
CA ARG A 272 2.75 -14.31 -6.08
C ARG A 272 2.36 -15.68 -5.56
N LEU A 273 2.20 -15.79 -4.25
CA LEU A 273 1.47 -16.91 -3.66
C LEU A 273 -0.03 -16.69 -3.92
N ILE A 274 -0.59 -17.36 -4.93
CA ILE A 274 -2.03 -17.37 -5.16
C ILE A 274 -2.67 -18.30 -4.13
N GLN A 275 -3.43 -17.73 -3.21
CA GLN A 275 -4.26 -18.50 -2.28
C GLN A 275 -5.45 -19.09 -3.05
N SER A 276 -5.37 -20.37 -3.45
CA SER A 276 -6.55 -21.09 -3.91
C SER A 276 -7.25 -21.70 -2.69
N TYR A 277 -8.33 -21.09 -2.22
CA TYR A 277 -9.26 -21.76 -1.32
C TYR A 277 -9.98 -22.87 -2.10
N ARG A 278 -9.44 -24.08 -2.07
CA ARG A 278 -10.28 -25.26 -2.30
C ARG A 278 -10.88 -25.63 -0.95
N HIS A 279 -12.19 -25.45 -0.81
CA HIS A 279 -12.95 -26.14 0.21
C HIS A 279 -12.64 -27.64 0.08
N LEU A 280 -11.78 -28.16 0.95
CA LEU A 280 -11.69 -29.58 1.22
C LEU A 280 -12.93 -29.89 2.07
N VAL A 281 -14.02 -30.22 1.37
CA VAL A 281 -15.18 -30.92 1.96
C VAL A 281 -14.77 -32.37 2.19
#